data_AF-A0A395D0P3-F1
#
_entry.id   AF-A0A395D0P3-F1
#
_cell.length_a   1.000
_cell.length_b   1.000
_cell.length_c   1.000
_cell.angle_alpha   90.00
_cell.angle_beta   90.00
_cell.angle_gamma   90.00
#
_symmetry.space_group_name_H-M   'P 1'
#
loop_
_entity.id
_entity.type
_entity.pdbx_description
1 polymer ?
#
loop_
_entity_poly.entity_id
_entity_poly.type
_entity_poly.pdbx_seq_one_letter_code
_entity_poly.pdbx_strand_id
1 'polypeptide(L)' 'MDRIAAQLGESVDFLHDVANEMEPEDGAIWVYGLGDLEILAFTDFGVENLVELIKIHKEMKSPQER' A
#
# COMPACT_ATOMS: atom_id res chain seq x y z
N MET A 1 -3.54 -3.65 -7.05
CA MET A 1 -3.48 -3.98 -5.61
C MET A 1 -3.86 -5.42 -5.31
N ASP A 2 -4.89 -5.99 -5.96
CA ASP A 2 -5.45 -7.32 -5.62
C ASP A 2 -4.43 -8.45 -5.52
N ARG A 3 -3.46 -8.49 -6.44
CA ARG A 3 -2.39 -9.49 -6.43
C ARG A 3 -1.54 -9.41 -5.15
N ILE A 4 -1.15 -8.21 -4.75
CA ILE A 4 -0.31 -8.00 -3.55
C ILE A 4 -1.14 -8.32 -2.30
N ALA A 5 -2.39 -7.85 -2.24
CA ALA A 5 -3.33 -8.18 -1.17
C ALA A 5 -3.48 -9.71 -0.98
N ALA A 6 -3.71 -10.44 -2.08
CA ALA A 6 -3.82 -11.90 -2.06
C ALA A 6 -2.51 -12.59 -1.62
N GLN A 7 -1.35 -12.08 -2.04
CA GLN A 7 -0.04 -12.62 -1.63
C GLN A 7 0.26 -12.39 -0.15
N LEU A 8 -0.19 -11.27 0.41
CA LEU A 8 0.01 -10.91 1.82
C LEU A 8 -1.08 -11.46 2.76
N GLY A 9 -2.20 -11.95 2.19
CA GLY A 9 -3.36 -12.40 2.96
C GLY A 9 -4.14 -11.24 3.60
N GLU A 10 -4.08 -10.06 2.99
CA GLU A 10 -4.66 -8.82 3.50
C GLU A 10 -5.80 -8.32 2.61
N SER A 11 -6.64 -7.40 3.11
CA SER A 11 -7.68 -6.77 2.29
C SER A 11 -7.10 -5.66 1.40
N VAL A 12 -7.71 -5.46 0.23
CA VAL A 12 -7.33 -4.37 -0.68
C VAL A 12 -7.55 -3.00 -0.02
N ASP A 13 -8.64 -2.84 0.75
CA ASP A 13 -8.92 -1.60 1.47
C ASP A 13 -7.82 -1.26 2.49
N PHE A 14 -7.34 -2.24 3.26
CA PHE A 14 -6.23 -2.02 4.19
C PHE A 14 -4.94 -1.63 3.46
N LEU A 15 -4.65 -2.26 2.31
CA LEU A 15 -3.49 -1.88 1.49
C LEU A 15 -3.62 -0.45 0.96
N HIS A 16 -4.82 -0.01 0.60
CA HIS A 16 -5.06 1.38 0.20
C HIS A 16 -4.82 2.36 1.34
N ASP A 17 -5.34 2.06 2.53
CA ASP A 17 -5.14 2.90 3.71
C ASP A 17 -3.64 3.08 4.02
N VAL A 18 -2.88 1.98 3.97
CA VAL A 18 -1.42 2.02 4.17
C VAL A 18 -0.72 2.79 3.04
N ALA A 19 -1.09 2.53 1.79
CA ALA A 19 -0.44 3.17 0.64
C ALA A 19 -0.74 4.67 0.53
N ASN A 20 -1.81 5.17 1.15
CA ASN A 20 -2.10 6.61 1.23
C ASN A 20 -1.07 7.38 2.08
N GLU A 21 -0.24 6.69 2.88
CA GLU A 21 0.85 7.29 3.65
C GLU A 21 2.17 7.34 2.86
N MET A 22 2.21 6.78 1.65
CA MET A 22 3.41 6.78 0.80
C MET A 22 3.44 8.02 -0.09
N GLU A 23 4.62 8.63 -0.19
CA GLU A 23 4.90 9.72 -1.11
C GLU A 23 5.52 9.21 -2.43
N PRO A 24 5.60 10.04 -3.49
CA PRO A 24 6.27 9.66 -4.74
C PRO A 24 7.71 9.13 -4.54
N GLU A 25 8.45 9.69 -3.58
CA GLU A 25 9.79 9.28 -3.19
C GLU A 25 9.85 7.86 -2.63
N ASP A 26 8.76 7.39 -2.02
CA ASP A 26 8.63 6.01 -1.53
C ASP A 26 8.26 5.04 -2.65
N GLY A 27 8.11 5.52 -3.89
CA GLY A 27 7.83 4.70 -5.07
C GLY A 27 6.34 4.47 -5.35
N ALA A 28 5.45 5.23 -4.71
CA ALA A 28 4.01 5.27 -5.00
C ALA A 28 3.70 6.34 -6.06
N ILE A 29 3.05 5.97 -7.17
CA ILE A 29 2.84 6.86 -8.32
C ILE A 29 1.38 6.85 -8.73
N TRP A 30 0.78 8.03 -8.87
CA TRP A 30 -0.55 8.19 -9.45
C TRP A 30 -0.48 8.26 -10.98
N VAL A 31 -1.13 7.30 -11.64
CA VAL A 31 -1.28 7.25 -13.09
C VAL A 31 -2.67 7.75 -13.47
N TYR A 32 -2.71 8.88 -14.19
CA TYR A 32 -3.93 9.49 -14.66
C TYR A 32 -4.21 9.07 -16.11
N GLY A 33 -5.35 8.42 -16.33
CA GLY A 33 -5.86 8.07 -17.65
C GLY A 33 -6.71 9.18 -18.27
N LEU A 34 -7.30 8.91 -19.43
CA LEU A 34 -8.33 9.78 -19.99
C LEU A 34 -9.64 9.63 -19.17
N GLY A 35 -10.30 10.75 -18.88
CA GLY A 35 -11.49 10.78 -18.01
C GLY A 35 -11.12 10.73 -16.52
N ASP A 36 -12.01 10.19 -15.68
CA ASP A 36 -11.84 10.11 -14.22
C ASP A 36 -11.13 8.80 -13.78
N LEU A 37 -10.21 8.30 -14.62
CA LEU A 37 -9.44 7.09 -14.29
C LEU A 37 -8.14 7.46 -13.60
N GLU A 38 -8.05 7.13 -12.32
CA GLU A 38 -6.86 7.31 -11.50
C GLU A 38 -6.45 5.95 -10.93
N ILE A 39 -5.20 5.56 -11.16
CA ILE A 39 -4.66 4.27 -10.70
C ILE A 39 -3.39 4.54 -9.89
N LEU A 40 -3.38 4.04 -8.66
CA LEU A 40 -2.16 3.97 -7.86
C LEU A 40 -1.29 2.81 -8.35
N ALA A 41 -0.08 3.14 -8.80
CA ALA A 41 0.94 2.20 -9.24
C ALA A 41 2.17 2.28 -8.33
N PHE A 42 2.97 1.21 -8.33
CA PHE A 42 4.20 1.12 -7.55
C PHE A 42 5.37 0.76 -8.44
N THR A 43 6.52 1.33 -8.16
CA THR A 43 7.80 0.79 -8.64
C THR A 43 8.14 -0.48 -7.87
N ASP A 44 9.14 -1.24 -8.32
CA ASP A 44 9.62 -2.40 -7.54
C ASP A 44 10.06 -2.00 -6.13
N PHE A 45 10.77 -0.86 -5.99
CA PHE A 45 11.12 -0.25 -4.71
C PHE A 45 9.88 0.15 -3.89
N GLY A 46 8.86 0.70 -4.54
CA GLY A 46 7.60 1.05 -3.87
C GLY A 46 6.85 -0.16 -3.32
N VAL A 47 6.94 -1.32 -3.97
CA VAL A 47 6.36 -2.55 -3.41
C VAL A 47 7.10 -2.99 -2.15
N GLU A 48 8.43 -2.86 -2.11
CA GLU A 48 9.23 -3.18 -0.91
C GLU A 48 8.87 -2.27 0.26
N ASN A 49 8.78 -0.95 0.02
CA ASN A 49 8.39 0.03 1.03
C ASN A 49 6.96 -0.20 1.54
N LEU A 50 6.01 -0.51 0.65
CA LEU A 50 4.64 -0.83 1.03
C LEU A 50 4.61 -2.05 1.98
N VAL A 51 5.39 -3.09 1.69
CA VAL A 51 5.47 -4.27 2.55
C VAL A 51 6.08 -3.96 3.92
N GLU A 52 7.07 -3.06 4.00
CA GLU A 52 7.63 -2.61 5.26
C GLU A 52 6.62 -1.79 6.09
N LEU A 53 5.93 -0.85 5.45
CA LEU A 53 4.92 -0.02 6.11
C LEU A 53 3.73 -0.85 6.63
N ILE A 54 3.31 -1.87 5.87
CA ILE A 54 2.32 -2.85 6.34
C ILE A 54 2.77 -3.55 7.63
N LYS A 55 4.05 -3.95 7.74
CA LYS A 55 4.58 -4.59 8.95
C LYS A 55 4.52 -3.62 10.13
N ILE A 56 4.93 -2.37 9.92
CA ILE A 56 4.88 -1.31 10.94
C ILE A 56 3.45 -1.15 11.46
N HIS A 57 2.44 -1.04 10.58
CA HIS A 57 1.04 -0.90 11.00
C HIS A 57 0.53 -2.10 11.79
N LYS A 58 0.95 -3.32 11.41
CA LYS A 58 0.58 -4.53 12.14
C LYS A 58 1.25 -4.61 13.51
N GLU A 59 2.50 -4.17 13.61
CA GLU A 59 3.23 -4.11 14.88
C GLU A 59 2.68 -3.02 15.80
N MET A 60 2.29 -1.86 15.29
CA MET A 60 1.68 -0.77 16.04
C MET A 60 0.25 -1.07 16.51
N LYS A 61 -0.52 -1.88 15.78
CA LYS A 61 -1.81 -2.40 16.26
C LYS A 61 -1.64 -3.45 17.38
N SER A 62 -0.49 -4.11 17.45
CA SER A 62 -0.22 -5.22 18.37
C SER A 62 -0.05 -4.90 19.88
N PRO A 63 0.23 -3.66 20.37
CA PRO A 63 0.39 -3.42 21.80
C PRO A 63 -0.92 -3.10 22.54
N GLN A 64 -2.06 -2.94 21.85
CA GLN A 64 -3.33 -2.53 22.46
C GLN A 64 -4.45 -3.58 22.42
N GLU A 65 -4.22 -4.73 21.77
CA GLU A 65 -5.21 -5.81 21.63
C GLU A 65 -4.76 -7.15 22.24
N ARG A 66 -3.89 -7.13 23.27
CA ARG A 66 -3.52 -8.33 24.05
C ARG A 66 -3.81 -8.19 25.53
#